data_AF-A0A6I0FPS0-F1
#
_entry.id   AF-A0A6I0FPS0-F1
#
_cell.length_a   1.000
_cell.length_b   1.000
_cell.length_c   1.000
_cell.angle_alpha   90.00
_cell.angle_beta   90.00
_cell.angle_gamma   90.00
#
_symmetry.space_group_name_H-M   'P 1'
#
loop_
_entity.id
_entity.type
_entity.pdbx_description
1 polymer ?
#
loop_
_entity_poly.entity_id
_entity_poly.type
_entity_poly.pdbx_seq_one_letter_code
_entity_poly.pdbx_strand_id
1 'polypeptide(L)'
;MRQYITLYAVGHRGGRAFGLLVLAIVISIITGSTSIPLPWLSEGSLDLSVNHLLAVALLAAHITLLTGELSHREESGARSWWWADSLGQMALLSAPVILALTGSAGLLQNTLLYLVLFFSLSLPLGPEIAYPAVIVLIVIQTMAVALVSNHERIPLFWAPDSRIIGVLFLLALVTFAMARRRIKIAR
;
A
#
# COMPACT_ATOMS: atom_id res chain seq x y z
N MET A 1 -8.06 -22.10 16.73
CA MET A 1 -7.69 -21.23 15.57
C MET A 1 -8.64 -20.05 15.39
N ARG A 2 -9.97 -20.26 15.33
CA ARG A 2 -10.97 -19.18 15.15
C ARG A 2 -10.86 -18.03 16.16
N GLN A 3 -10.66 -18.33 17.45
CA GLN A 3 -10.49 -17.32 18.50
C GLN A 3 -9.24 -16.42 18.30
N TYR A 4 -8.12 -16.99 17.81
CA TYR A 4 -6.91 -16.21 17.52
C TYR A 4 -7.10 -15.24 16.36
N ILE A 5 -7.83 -15.66 15.32
CA ILE A 5 -8.14 -14.82 14.16
C ILE A 5 -9.06 -13.66 14.56
N THR A 6 -10.08 -13.93 15.37
CA THR A 6 -10.97 -12.88 15.88
C THR A 6 -10.23 -11.90 16.78
N LEU A 7 -9.36 -12.39 17.67
CA LEU A 7 -8.54 -11.55 18.53
C LEU A 7 -7.62 -10.64 17.70
N TYR A 8 -6.94 -11.21 16.70
CA TYR A 8 -6.09 -10.47 15.78
C TYR A 8 -6.89 -9.40 15.04
N ALA A 9 -8.01 -9.77 14.42
CA ALA A 9 -8.84 -8.84 13.65
C ALA A 9 -9.38 -7.68 14.50
N VAL A 10 -9.78 -7.92 15.75
CA VAL A 10 -10.22 -6.84 16.65
C VAL A 10 -9.04 -5.98 17.08
N GLY A 11 -7.95 -6.61 17.52
CA GLY A 11 -6.76 -5.92 18.04
C GLY A 11 -5.97 -5.11 17.01
N HIS A 12 -6.03 -5.53 15.75
CA HIS A 12 -5.34 -4.91 14.63
C HIS A 12 -6.27 -4.02 13.81
N ARG A 13 -7.44 -3.64 14.37
CA ARG A 13 -8.43 -2.79 13.69
C ARG A 13 -8.78 -3.33 12.29
N GLY A 14 -8.81 -4.65 12.15
CA GLY A 14 -9.03 -5.37 10.89
C GLY A 14 -10.30 -4.93 10.19
N GLY A 15 -11.38 -4.66 10.93
CA GLY A 15 -12.61 -4.11 10.34
C GLY A 15 -12.40 -2.82 9.55
N ARG A 16 -11.53 -1.91 10.02
CA ARG A 16 -11.18 -0.68 9.28
C ARG A 16 -10.29 -0.97 8.07
N ALA A 17 -9.29 -1.85 8.23
CA ALA A 17 -8.39 -2.23 7.14
C ALA A 17 -9.15 -2.94 6.00
N PHE A 18 -10.00 -3.90 6.32
CA PHE A 18 -10.84 -4.60 5.34
C PHE A 18 -11.94 -3.70 4.77
N GLY A 19 -12.47 -2.75 5.55
CA GLY A 19 -13.38 -1.72 5.04
C GLY A 19 -12.73 -0.87 3.95
N LEU A 20 -11.48 -0.43 4.17
CA LEU A 20 -10.70 0.30 3.16
C LEU A 20 -10.41 -0.56 1.93
N LEU A 21 -10.08 -1.85 2.11
CA LEU A 21 -9.93 -2.78 1.00
C LEU A 21 -11.20 -2.86 0.15
N VAL A 22 -12.35 -3.16 0.77
CA VAL A 22 -13.62 -3.30 0.06
C VAL A 22 -13.97 -2.02 -0.67
N LEU A 23 -13.84 -0.87 -0.02
CA LEU A 23 -14.09 0.43 -0.64
C LEU A 23 -13.17 0.66 -1.85
N ALA A 24 -11.87 0.41 -1.70
CA ALA A 24 -10.91 0.60 -2.78
C ALA A 24 -11.21 -0.31 -3.98
N ILE A 25 -11.57 -1.57 -3.73
CA ILE A 25 -11.90 -2.54 -4.80
C ILE A 25 -13.19 -2.16 -5.50
N VAL A 26 -14.26 -1.82 -4.76
CA VAL A 26 -15.54 -1.40 -5.35
C VAL A 26 -15.34 -0.17 -6.24
N ILE A 27 -14.62 0.84 -5.76
CA ILE A 27 -14.33 2.03 -6.56
C ILE A 27 -13.46 1.68 -7.76
N SER A 28 -12.44 0.82 -7.61
CA SER A 28 -11.60 0.37 -8.74
C SER A 28 -12.39 -0.36 -9.82
N ILE A 29 -13.38 -1.18 -9.44
CA ILE A 29 -14.25 -1.87 -10.41
C ILE A 29 -15.14 -0.87 -11.14
N ILE A 30 -15.72 0.09 -10.42
CA ILE A 30 -16.62 1.11 -11.00
C ILE A 30 -15.86 2.06 -11.93
N THR A 31 -14.66 2.49 -11.52
CA THR A 31 -13.85 3.48 -12.24
C THR A 31 -12.88 2.86 -13.23
N GLY A 32 -12.55 1.58 -13.11
CA GLY A 32 -11.62 0.90 -14.01
C GLY A 32 -10.28 1.62 -14.13
N SER A 33 -9.93 2.02 -15.37
CA SER A 33 -8.73 2.79 -15.69
C SER A 33 -8.96 4.30 -15.78
N THR A 34 -10.07 4.82 -15.25
CA THR A 34 -10.37 6.25 -15.27
C THR A 34 -9.23 7.05 -14.67
N SER A 35 -8.93 8.16 -15.33
CA SER A 35 -7.94 9.14 -14.96
C SER A 35 -8.65 10.47 -14.71
N ILE A 36 -8.22 11.19 -13.68
CA ILE A 36 -8.78 12.49 -13.29
C ILE A 36 -7.91 13.56 -13.97
N PRO A 37 -8.47 14.38 -14.88
CA PRO A 37 -7.72 15.47 -15.47
C PRO A 37 -7.41 16.52 -14.40
N LEU A 38 -6.20 17.06 -14.44
CA LEU A 38 -5.72 18.09 -13.50
C LEU A 38 -5.48 19.43 -14.23
N PRO A 39 -6.50 20.03 -14.87
CA PRO A 39 -6.32 21.19 -15.76
C PRO A 39 -5.77 22.43 -15.05
N TRP A 40 -5.88 22.51 -13.73
CA TRP A 40 -5.34 23.61 -12.93
C TRP A 40 -3.84 23.47 -12.59
N LEU A 41 -3.19 22.34 -12.91
CA LEU A 41 -1.77 22.14 -12.64
C LEU A 41 -0.86 22.56 -13.81
N SER A 42 -1.23 22.26 -15.06
CA SER A 42 -0.57 22.79 -16.27
C SER A 42 -1.38 22.53 -17.54
N GLU A 43 -1.25 23.42 -18.53
CA GLU A 43 -1.68 23.16 -19.91
C GLU A 43 -0.80 22.05 -20.49
N GLY A 44 -1.34 20.82 -20.59
CA GLY A 44 -0.60 19.60 -20.95
C GLY A 44 -0.32 18.63 -19.79
N SER A 45 -0.89 18.89 -18.61
CA SER A 45 -0.81 17.98 -17.47
C SER A 45 -1.37 16.59 -17.78
N LEU A 46 -0.66 15.56 -17.33
CA LEU A 46 -1.11 14.17 -17.39
C LEU A 46 -2.25 13.94 -16.39
N ASP A 47 -3.21 13.11 -16.79
CA ASP A 47 -4.30 12.71 -15.92
C ASP A 47 -3.80 11.83 -14.76
N LEU A 48 -4.33 12.05 -13.57
CA LEU A 48 -4.03 11.23 -12.40
C LEU A 48 -4.92 9.98 -12.41
N SER A 49 -4.31 8.79 -12.51
CA SER A 49 -5.06 7.54 -12.43
C SER A 49 -5.76 7.38 -11.07
N VAL A 50 -7.05 7.03 -11.07
CA VAL A 50 -7.80 6.71 -9.85
C VAL A 50 -7.12 5.58 -9.06
N ASN A 51 -6.45 4.65 -9.75
CA ASN A 51 -5.69 3.57 -9.11
C ASN A 51 -4.58 4.06 -8.18
N HIS A 52 -4.01 5.25 -8.40
CA HIS A 52 -3.06 5.84 -7.45
C HIS A 52 -3.72 6.20 -6.13
N LEU A 53 -4.88 6.87 -6.18
CA LEU A 53 -5.62 7.29 -5.00
C LEU A 53 -6.08 6.06 -4.19
N LEU A 54 -6.56 5.04 -4.89
CA LEU A 54 -6.99 3.78 -4.27
C LEU A 54 -5.81 3.00 -3.67
N ALA A 55 -4.63 3.05 -4.29
CA ALA A 55 -3.42 2.47 -3.72
C ALA A 55 -3.00 3.17 -2.41
N VAL A 56 -3.25 4.47 -2.24
CA VAL A 56 -3.04 5.17 -0.95
C VAL A 56 -3.98 4.62 0.13
N ALA A 57 -5.25 4.37 -0.21
CA ALA A 57 -6.19 3.75 0.72
C ALA A 57 -5.76 2.33 1.11
N LEU A 58 -5.24 1.54 0.16
CA LEU A 58 -4.69 0.22 0.43
C LEU A 58 -3.41 0.27 1.27
N LEU A 59 -2.51 1.23 1.04
CA LEU A 59 -1.37 1.47 1.93
C LEU A 59 -1.85 1.74 3.37
N ALA A 60 -2.82 2.61 3.54
CA ALA A 60 -3.40 2.92 4.86
C ALA A 60 -4.04 1.69 5.52
N ALA A 61 -4.68 0.80 4.74
CA ALA A 61 -5.22 -0.45 5.24
C ALA A 61 -4.12 -1.36 5.83
N HIS A 62 -3.01 -1.53 5.11
CA HIS A 62 -1.87 -2.33 5.56
C HIS A 62 -1.25 -1.77 6.84
N ILE A 63 -1.06 -0.45 6.90
CA ILE A 63 -0.47 0.22 8.07
C ILE A 63 -1.40 0.15 9.27
N THR A 64 -2.71 0.31 9.05
CA THR A 64 -3.73 0.17 10.11
C THR A 64 -3.66 -1.22 10.74
N LEU A 65 -3.52 -2.26 9.92
CA LEU A 65 -3.37 -3.62 10.38
C LEU A 65 -2.06 -3.84 11.13
N LEU A 66 -0.95 -3.24 10.69
CA LEU A 66 0.36 -3.40 11.31
C LEU A 66 0.58 -2.58 12.60
N THR A 67 -0.16 -1.50 12.79
CA THR A 67 0.03 -0.55 13.90
C THR A 67 -1.14 -0.54 14.88
N GLY A 68 -1.96 -1.59 14.89
CA GLY A 68 -3.04 -1.76 15.86
C GLY A 68 -2.55 -1.79 17.32
N GLU A 69 -3.43 -1.54 18.28
CA GLU A 69 -3.11 -1.42 19.71
C GLU A 69 -2.48 -2.68 20.31
N LEU A 70 -2.80 -3.84 19.75
CA LEU A 70 -2.21 -5.12 20.18
C LEU A 70 -0.85 -5.40 19.53
N SER A 71 -0.45 -4.65 18.51
CA SER A 71 0.77 -4.91 17.72
C SER A 71 2.04 -4.88 18.56
N HIS A 72 2.18 -3.88 19.45
CA HIS A 72 3.35 -3.78 20.34
C HIS A 72 3.38 -4.94 21.36
N ARG A 73 2.22 -5.25 21.95
CA ARG A 73 2.10 -6.32 22.97
C ARG A 73 2.34 -7.72 22.39
N GLU A 74 1.94 -7.95 21.15
CA GLU A 74 2.22 -9.20 20.44
C GLU A 74 3.71 -9.39 20.16
N GLU A 75 4.39 -8.34 19.69
CA GLU A 75 5.79 -8.45 19.25
C GLU A 75 6.79 -8.43 20.43
N SER A 76 6.38 -7.90 21.59
CA SER A 76 7.12 -7.95 22.86
C SER A 76 6.88 -9.23 23.67
N GLY A 77 5.89 -10.04 23.29
CA GLY A 77 5.58 -11.31 23.94
C GLY A 77 6.53 -12.46 23.58
N ALA A 78 6.37 -13.60 24.27
CA ALA A 78 7.22 -14.79 24.08
C ALA A 78 7.11 -15.46 22.68
N ARG A 79 6.05 -15.15 21.92
CA ARG A 79 5.85 -15.63 20.55
C ARG A 79 5.37 -14.50 19.66
N SER A 80 6.16 -14.18 18.63
CA SER A 80 5.76 -13.26 17.57
C SER A 80 4.68 -13.88 16.68
N TRP A 81 3.67 -13.09 16.32
CA TRP A 81 2.56 -13.47 15.44
C TRP A 81 2.86 -13.14 13.97
N TRP A 82 4.13 -13.26 13.56
CA TRP A 82 4.59 -12.94 12.21
C TRP A 82 3.79 -13.64 11.09
N TRP A 83 3.32 -14.86 11.35
CA TRP A 83 2.49 -15.61 10.41
C TRP A 83 1.12 -14.96 10.19
N ALA A 84 0.52 -14.38 11.25
CA ALA A 84 -0.77 -13.70 11.16
C ALA A 84 -0.64 -12.37 10.42
N ASP A 85 0.45 -11.63 10.65
CA ASP A 85 0.76 -10.40 9.91
C ASP A 85 0.97 -10.71 8.41
N SER A 86 1.64 -11.81 8.09
CA SER A 86 1.84 -12.26 6.70
C SER A 86 0.51 -12.64 6.03
N LEU A 87 -0.36 -13.38 6.73
CA LEU A 87 -1.71 -13.70 6.24
C LEU A 87 -2.55 -12.43 6.04
N GLY A 88 -2.48 -11.46 6.95
CA GLY A 88 -3.17 -10.18 6.84
C GLY A 88 -2.73 -9.39 5.61
N GLN A 89 -1.43 -9.33 5.34
CA GLN A 89 -0.88 -8.70 4.15
C GLN A 89 -1.34 -9.42 2.86
N MET A 90 -1.27 -10.76 2.82
CA MET A 90 -1.76 -11.51 1.66
C MET A 90 -3.27 -11.31 1.45
N ALA A 91 -4.06 -11.24 2.52
CA ALA A 91 -5.49 -11.00 2.41
C ALA A 91 -5.78 -9.61 1.79
N LEU A 92 -5.06 -8.58 2.21
CA LEU A 92 -5.19 -7.23 1.64
C LEU A 92 -4.68 -7.12 0.20
N LEU A 93 -3.72 -7.96 -0.21
CA LEU A 93 -3.22 -8.01 -1.59
C LEU A 93 -4.03 -8.92 -2.52
N SER A 94 -4.83 -9.85 -1.98
CA SER A 94 -5.56 -10.84 -2.77
C SER A 94 -6.49 -10.20 -3.82
N ALA A 95 -7.28 -9.19 -3.44
CA ALA A 95 -8.20 -8.55 -4.36
C ALA A 95 -7.49 -7.69 -5.43
N PRO A 96 -6.47 -6.87 -5.10
CA PRO A 96 -5.63 -6.23 -6.13
C PRO A 96 -4.96 -7.22 -7.08
N VAL A 97 -4.52 -8.39 -6.59
CA VAL A 97 -3.96 -9.46 -7.44
C VAL A 97 -5.01 -10.00 -8.41
N ILE A 98 -6.23 -10.30 -7.92
CA ILE A 98 -7.33 -10.76 -8.79
C ILE A 98 -7.64 -9.71 -9.86
N LEU A 99 -7.74 -8.43 -9.49
CA LEU A 99 -7.98 -7.34 -10.44
C LEU A 99 -6.86 -7.22 -11.48
N ALA A 100 -5.60 -7.42 -11.08
CA ALA A 100 -4.47 -7.43 -12.00
C ALA A 100 -4.57 -8.57 -13.03
N LEU A 101 -4.99 -9.76 -12.59
CA LEU A 101 -5.20 -10.91 -13.47
C LEU A 101 -6.38 -10.71 -14.44
N THR A 102 -7.35 -9.88 -14.09
CA THR A 102 -8.50 -9.53 -14.96
C THR A 102 -8.26 -8.28 -15.82
N GLY A 103 -7.03 -7.76 -15.87
CA GLY A 103 -6.65 -6.65 -16.77
C GLY A 103 -6.54 -5.27 -16.10
N SER A 104 -6.73 -5.16 -14.79
CA SER A 104 -6.54 -3.91 -14.02
C SER A 104 -5.34 -4.02 -13.07
N ALA A 105 -4.14 -4.01 -13.66
CA ALA A 105 -2.90 -4.22 -12.91
C ALA A 105 -2.36 -2.97 -12.20
N GLY A 106 -2.88 -1.78 -12.54
CA GLY A 106 -2.41 -0.51 -11.98
C GLY A 106 -2.61 -0.38 -10.47
N LEU A 107 -3.73 -0.89 -9.93
CA LEU A 107 -3.97 -0.86 -8.49
C LEU A 107 -2.92 -1.68 -7.73
N LEU A 108 -2.60 -2.87 -8.23
CA LEU A 108 -1.60 -3.75 -7.62
C LEU A 108 -0.20 -3.13 -7.67
N GLN A 109 0.24 -2.68 -8.85
CA GLN A 109 1.57 -2.09 -9.02
C GLN A 109 1.79 -0.90 -8.06
N ASN A 110 0.83 0.02 -8.00
CA ASN A 110 0.94 1.20 -7.15
C ASN A 110 0.89 0.84 -5.67
N THR A 111 0.05 -0.12 -5.28
CA THR A 111 -0.01 -0.61 -3.89
C THR A 111 1.33 -1.22 -3.49
N LEU A 112 1.92 -2.07 -4.33
CA LEU A 112 3.22 -2.68 -4.06
C LEU A 112 4.34 -1.64 -3.98
N LEU A 113 4.35 -0.65 -4.89
CA LEU A 113 5.33 0.44 -4.87
C LEU A 113 5.27 1.21 -3.54
N TYR A 114 4.07 1.58 -3.11
CA TYR A 114 3.86 2.33 -1.86
C TYR A 114 4.24 1.51 -0.64
N LEU A 115 3.95 0.20 -0.63
CA LEU A 115 4.38 -0.70 0.43
C LEU A 115 5.89 -0.83 0.49
N VAL A 116 6.57 -0.99 -0.66
CA VAL A 116 8.04 -1.03 -0.72
C VAL A 116 8.64 0.26 -0.16
N LEU A 117 8.13 1.42 -0.58
CA LEU A 117 8.59 2.72 -0.06
C LEU A 117 8.36 2.83 1.45
N PHE A 118 7.17 2.48 1.93
CA PHE A 118 6.83 2.55 3.34
C PHE A 118 7.71 1.64 4.21
N PHE A 119 7.85 0.36 3.83
CA PHE A 119 8.69 -0.57 4.59
C PHE A 119 10.16 -0.18 4.55
N SER A 120 10.65 0.25 3.40
CA SER A 120 12.05 0.70 3.26
C SER A 120 12.35 1.93 4.11
N LEU A 121 11.45 2.92 4.12
CA LEU A 121 11.62 4.14 4.94
C LEU A 121 11.38 3.87 6.43
N SER A 122 10.54 2.91 6.78
CA SER A 122 10.29 2.53 8.17
C SER A 122 11.51 1.90 8.84
N LEU A 123 12.45 1.33 8.06
CA LEU A 123 13.68 0.75 8.60
C LEU A 123 14.56 1.82 9.29
N PRO A 124 14.98 2.91 8.62
CA PRO A 124 15.79 3.96 9.26
C PRO A 124 14.97 4.99 10.05
N LEU A 125 13.74 5.32 9.64
CA LEU A 125 12.99 6.47 10.19
C LEU A 125 11.88 6.08 11.17
N GLY A 126 11.52 4.80 11.24
CA GLY A 126 10.33 4.35 11.96
C GLY A 126 9.01 4.66 11.24
N PRO A 127 7.90 4.00 11.61
CA PRO A 127 6.63 4.08 10.90
C PRO A 127 5.96 5.46 11.00
N GLU A 128 6.18 6.19 12.10
CA GLU A 128 5.57 7.51 12.34
C GLU A 128 6.05 8.58 11.37
N ILE A 129 7.32 8.51 10.96
CA ILE A 129 7.92 9.41 9.97
C ILE A 129 7.76 8.82 8.56
N ALA A 130 7.90 7.50 8.41
CA ALA A 130 7.84 6.86 7.10
C ALA A 130 6.48 7.03 6.40
N TYR A 131 5.37 6.88 7.13
CA TYR A 131 4.04 7.04 6.54
C TYR A 131 3.80 8.43 5.93
N PRO A 132 3.92 9.54 6.68
CA PRO A 132 3.75 10.87 6.11
C PRO A 132 4.81 11.17 5.04
N ALA A 133 6.04 10.66 5.17
CA ALA A 133 7.05 10.80 4.12
C ALA A 133 6.63 10.14 2.80
N VAL A 134 6.06 8.93 2.84
CA VAL A 134 5.51 8.28 1.63
C VAL A 134 4.37 9.10 1.04
N ILE A 135 3.45 9.61 1.86
CA ILE A 135 2.36 10.48 1.37
C ILE A 135 2.91 11.73 0.69
N VAL A 136 3.89 12.40 1.30
CA VAL A 136 4.54 13.58 0.71
C VAL A 136 5.26 13.24 -0.58
N LEU A 137 5.98 12.12 -0.65
CA LEU A 137 6.63 11.66 -1.89
C LEU A 137 5.60 11.41 -3.00
N ILE A 138 4.47 10.78 -2.68
CA ILE A 138 3.37 10.59 -3.62
C ILE A 138 2.86 11.95 -4.12
N VAL A 139 2.62 12.92 -3.22
CA VAL A 139 2.16 14.27 -3.62
C VAL A 139 3.20 14.98 -4.49
N ILE A 140 4.46 15.07 -4.06
CA ILE A 140 5.54 15.70 -4.82
C ILE A 140 5.63 15.09 -6.22
N GLN A 141 5.54 13.77 -6.32
CA GLN A 141 5.65 13.05 -7.58
C GLN A 141 4.41 13.27 -8.47
N THR A 142 3.19 13.32 -7.92
CA THR A 142 2.00 13.72 -8.68
C THR A 142 2.11 15.14 -9.22
N MET A 143 2.72 16.07 -8.47
CA MET A 143 2.99 17.43 -8.96
C MET A 143 4.09 17.49 -10.01
N ALA A 144 5.18 16.71 -9.83
CA ALA A 144 6.29 16.66 -10.78
C ALA A 144 5.87 16.18 -12.17
N VAL A 145 4.90 15.25 -12.24
CA VAL A 145 4.39 14.71 -13.51
C VAL A 145 3.60 15.74 -14.31
N ALA A 146 2.93 16.68 -13.66
CA ALA A 146 2.31 17.81 -14.37
C ALA A 146 3.34 18.79 -14.96
N LEU A 147 4.59 18.76 -14.47
CA LEU A 147 5.65 19.67 -14.87
C LEU A 147 6.68 19.03 -15.82
N VAL A 148 6.79 17.69 -15.80
CA VAL A 148 7.79 16.94 -16.57
C VAL A 148 7.12 16.25 -17.75
N SER A 149 7.48 16.69 -18.96
CA SER A 149 7.00 16.10 -20.23
C SER A 149 7.41 14.64 -20.45
N ASN A 150 8.48 14.17 -19.79
CA ASN A 150 9.02 12.82 -19.93
C ASN A 150 8.66 11.92 -18.73
N HIS A 151 7.37 11.65 -18.59
CA HIS A 151 6.75 10.94 -17.47
C HIS A 151 7.12 9.44 -17.37
N GLU A 152 7.64 8.83 -18.43
CA GLU A 152 8.09 7.43 -18.44
C GLU A 152 9.23 7.14 -17.47
N ARG A 153 9.99 8.16 -17.06
CA ARG A 153 11.11 8.03 -16.13
C ARG A 153 10.67 7.95 -14.66
N ILE A 154 9.38 8.17 -14.37
CA ILE A 154 8.86 8.35 -13.01
C ILE A 154 8.11 7.08 -12.57
N PRO A 155 8.62 6.31 -11.58
CA PRO A 155 8.13 4.96 -11.26
C PRO A 155 6.66 4.85 -10.86
N LEU A 156 6.08 5.89 -10.25
CA LEU A 156 4.67 5.90 -9.89
C LEU A 156 3.76 5.75 -11.13
N PHE A 157 4.07 6.43 -12.23
CA PHE A 157 3.22 6.49 -13.42
C PHE A 157 3.61 5.49 -14.50
N TRP A 158 4.48 4.53 -14.19
CA TRP A 158 4.74 3.43 -15.10
C TRP A 158 3.43 2.75 -15.46
N ALA A 159 3.22 2.57 -16.76
CA ALA A 159 2.17 1.70 -17.24
C ALA A 159 2.29 0.35 -16.51
N PRO A 160 1.16 -0.28 -16.14
CA PRO A 160 1.22 -1.53 -15.39
C PRO A 160 2.00 -2.59 -16.18
N ASP A 161 3.12 -3.06 -15.61
CA ASP A 161 4.02 -4.04 -16.23
C ASP A 161 4.19 -5.22 -15.27
N SER A 162 3.96 -6.44 -15.78
CA SER A 162 4.07 -7.67 -15.00
C SER A 162 5.47 -7.91 -14.43
N ARG A 163 6.53 -7.45 -15.12
CA ARG A 163 7.92 -7.53 -14.64
C ARG A 163 8.13 -6.60 -13.45
N ILE A 164 7.67 -5.36 -13.56
CA ILE A 164 7.74 -4.39 -12.47
C ILE A 164 6.95 -4.90 -11.26
N ILE A 165 5.73 -5.40 -11.48
CA ILE A 165 4.90 -5.98 -10.43
C ILE A 165 5.63 -7.14 -9.74
N GLY A 166 6.24 -8.06 -10.50
CA GLY A 166 6.99 -9.17 -9.94
C GLY A 166 8.16 -8.72 -9.06
N VAL A 167 8.93 -7.73 -9.52
CA VAL A 167 10.04 -7.14 -8.73
C VAL A 167 9.51 -6.45 -7.48
N LEU A 168 8.47 -5.62 -7.60
CA LEU A 168 7.87 -4.92 -6.46
C LEU A 168 7.27 -5.88 -5.45
N PHE A 169 6.70 -7.00 -5.90
CA PHE A 169 6.16 -8.03 -5.00
C PHE A 169 7.27 -8.68 -4.17
N LEU A 170 8.38 -9.06 -4.82
CA LEU A 170 9.56 -9.61 -4.12
C LEU A 170 10.16 -8.59 -3.15
N LEU A 171 10.31 -7.34 -3.59
CA LEU A 171 10.81 -6.27 -2.73
C LEU A 171 9.85 -6.01 -1.56
N ALA A 172 8.55 -6.01 -1.77
CA ALA A 172 7.55 -5.83 -0.71
C ALA A 172 7.64 -6.95 0.32
N LEU A 173 7.82 -8.20 -0.11
CA LEU A 173 7.99 -9.35 0.78
C LEU A 173 9.25 -9.22 1.63
N VAL A 174 10.40 -8.91 1.01
CA VAL A 174 11.68 -8.77 1.69
C VAL A 174 11.65 -7.59 2.66
N THR A 175 11.23 -6.41 2.20
CA THR A 175 11.17 -5.20 3.02
C THR A 175 10.16 -5.33 4.15
N PHE A 176 9.02 -5.98 3.93
CA PHE A 176 8.08 -6.34 5.00
C PHE A 176 8.74 -7.23 6.05
N ALA A 177 9.37 -8.33 5.65
CA ALA A 177 10.01 -9.26 6.58
C ALA A 177 11.05 -8.55 7.47
N MET A 178 11.79 -7.59 6.90
CA MET A 178 12.77 -6.78 7.62
C MET A 178 12.14 -5.71 8.51
N ALA A 179 11.11 -4.99 8.03
CA ALA A 179 10.54 -3.83 8.69
C ALA A 179 9.45 -4.15 9.71
N ARG A 180 8.72 -5.27 9.55
CA ARG A 180 7.53 -5.65 10.34
C ARG A 180 7.77 -5.49 11.84
N ARG A 181 8.87 -6.08 12.35
CA ARG A 181 9.20 -6.04 13.78
C ARG A 181 9.45 -4.61 14.27
N ARG A 182 10.21 -3.81 13.52
CA ARG A 182 10.47 -2.40 13.87
C ARG A 182 9.18 -1.59 13.89
N ILE A 183 8.31 -1.78 12.91
CA ILE A 183 7.02 -1.08 12.81
C ILE A 183 6.15 -1.34 14.04
N LYS A 184 6.10 -2.60 14.52
CA LYS A 184 5.27 -2.97 15.67
C LYS A 184 5.85 -2.48 17.02
N ILE A 185 7.17 -2.36 17.14
CA ILE A 185 7.85 -1.98 18.39
C ILE A 185 8.02 -0.46 18.54
N ALA A 186 7.96 0.31 17.45
CA ALA A 186 8.19 1.77 17.47
C ALA A 186 7.10 2.60 18.19
N ARG A 187 6.13 1.96 18.87
CA ARG A 187 5.11 2.59 19.72
C ARG A 187 5.32 2.23 21.18
#